data_AF-A0A9P1FDT5-F1
#
_entry.id   AF-A0A9P1FDT5-F1
#
_cell.length_a   1.000
_cell.length_b   1.000
_cell.length_c   1.000
_cell.angle_alpha   90.00
_cell.angle_beta   90.00
_cell.angle_gamma   90.00
#
_symmetry.space_group_name_H-M   'P 1'
#
loop_
_entity.id
_entity.type
_entity.pdbx_description
1 polymer ?
#
loop_
_entity_poly.entity_id
_entity_poly.type
_entity_poly.pdbx_seq_one_letter_code
_entity_poly.pdbx_strand_id
1 'polypeptide(L)'
;MIFTIRQALKGASKATKTTKEQDDLEALFTVDTKGSFEGVSAASRRDLARQKIFREKGPDLGITGSEEAKVERTMQRLANRQPEKPKGPEVFDLWSMPTKAEQWKAEKEDAQLGGFHIRKTAKPMPVHTPRSMHQKASCAPAVLPAHEGQSVNPQSEAYEDLACMAAAKELEKEEEAKVLERTRRPITAELKDALGDEAVDAMDDVTRIATYRKMFCSHEAPEQQEGESEEAYERRVAKFKRKSQSQKNKERKRKFTDHRQAQLKAQQRLEKSVGEVGAILRDLKEEERLREERRAYRLAMRQERKSLEATGGVMDPTTRLGRGKAPTEDLTVPDEERAGSLRQVPMKASAVKDRLSSILRRGLLPARADSALEGASRKKKSLRWRHKKRIVSPLKRDNMVIR
;
A
#
# COMPACT_ATOMS: atom_id res chain seq x y z
N MET A 1 -1.13 32.69 -74.30
CA MET A 1 0.31 32.88 -73.98
C MET A 1 0.72 31.65 -73.15
N ILE A 2 0.97 30.48 -73.74
CA ILE A 2 2.05 30.15 -74.68
C ILE A 2 3.39 30.63 -74.12
N PHE A 3 4.18 29.73 -73.54
CA PHE A 3 5.46 29.36 -74.14
C PHE A 3 6.04 28.09 -73.48
N THR A 4 6.12 27.09 -74.35
CA THR A 4 6.96 25.90 -74.37
C THR A 4 8.47 26.20 -74.32
N ILE A 5 9.23 25.09 -74.25
CA ILE A 5 10.55 24.81 -74.88
C ILE A 5 11.74 24.73 -73.89
N ARG A 6 12.23 23.49 -73.63
CA ARG A 6 13.51 22.92 -74.13
C ARG A 6 13.74 21.53 -73.49
N GLN A 7 13.69 20.44 -74.28
CA GLN A 7 14.79 19.87 -75.10
C GLN A 7 15.92 19.24 -74.26
N ALA A 8 16.53 18.09 -74.58
CA ALA A 8 16.25 17.02 -75.53
C ALA A 8 17.39 15.96 -75.42
N LEU A 9 17.11 14.71 -75.87
CA LEU A 9 18.05 13.72 -76.47
C LEU A 9 19.03 13.02 -75.49
N LYS A 10 19.42 11.75 -75.64
CA LYS A 10 19.11 10.63 -76.57
C LYS A 10 19.77 9.38 -75.94
N GLY A 11 19.13 8.22 -76.05
CA GLY A 11 19.77 6.94 -75.72
C GLY A 11 18.86 5.76 -76.00
N ALA A 12 18.92 5.27 -77.24
CA ALA A 12 18.18 4.09 -77.69
C ALA A 12 18.78 2.79 -77.12
N SER A 13 17.94 1.81 -76.77
CA SER A 13 18.17 0.43 -77.23
C SER A 13 16.98 -0.50 -76.97
N LYS A 14 16.56 -1.13 -78.09
CA LYS A 14 16.19 -2.53 -78.28
C LYS A 14 14.96 -3.08 -77.56
N ALA A 15 13.91 -3.23 -78.36
CA ALA A 15 12.85 -4.21 -78.15
C ALA A 15 13.43 -5.63 -78.22
N THR A 16 13.22 -6.41 -77.16
CA THR A 16 13.32 -7.87 -77.19
C THR A 16 11.98 -8.44 -76.74
N LYS A 17 11.33 -9.14 -77.68
CA LYS A 17 10.23 -10.07 -77.43
C LYS A 17 10.76 -11.27 -76.64
N THR A 18 10.29 -11.49 -75.42
CA THR A 18 10.42 -12.76 -74.69
C THR A 18 9.17 -12.92 -73.82
N THR A 19 8.24 -13.77 -74.24
CA THR A 19 7.87 -15.07 -73.63
C THR A 19 6.80 -14.96 -72.55
N LYS A 20 5.56 -15.33 -72.94
CA LYS A 20 4.33 -15.38 -72.13
C LYS A 20 4.37 -16.31 -70.91
N GLU A 21 5.50 -16.95 -70.60
CA GLU A 21 5.63 -17.92 -69.50
C GLU A 21 6.24 -17.30 -68.23
N GLN A 22 6.76 -16.06 -68.29
CA GLN A 22 7.26 -15.37 -67.09
C GLN A 22 6.16 -14.67 -66.28
N ASP A 23 5.05 -14.28 -66.91
CA ASP A 23 3.93 -13.64 -66.22
C ASP A 23 3.16 -14.62 -65.30
N ASP A 24 3.18 -15.92 -65.61
CA ASP A 24 2.52 -16.95 -64.80
C ASP A 24 3.29 -17.27 -63.50
N LEU A 25 4.60 -17.04 -63.47
CA LEU A 25 5.42 -17.23 -62.27
C LEU A 25 5.33 -16.04 -61.30
N GLU A 26 5.13 -14.82 -61.80
CA GLU A 26 4.85 -13.65 -60.94
C GLU A 26 3.41 -13.66 -60.39
N ALA A 27 2.45 -14.23 -61.13
CA ALA A 27 1.09 -14.45 -60.63
C ALA A 27 1.05 -15.44 -59.44
N LEU A 28 1.97 -16.40 -59.36
CA LEU A 28 2.04 -17.38 -58.29
C LEU A 28 2.56 -16.81 -56.95
N PHE A 29 3.21 -15.64 -56.97
CA PHE A 29 3.80 -14.99 -55.79
C PHE A 29 3.18 -13.62 -55.46
N THR A 30 2.11 -13.22 -56.14
CA THR A 30 1.27 -12.12 -55.64
C THR A 30 0.47 -12.62 -54.45
N VAL A 31 1.10 -12.54 -53.27
CA VAL A 31 0.43 -12.69 -51.99
C VAL A 31 -0.72 -11.68 -51.99
N ASP A 32 -1.95 -12.20 -52.04
CA ASP A 32 -3.18 -11.44 -51.95
C ASP A 32 -3.25 -10.74 -50.58
N THR A 33 -2.59 -9.59 -50.48
CA THR A 33 -2.56 -8.74 -49.28
C THR A 33 -3.88 -7.99 -49.08
N LYS A 34 -4.79 -8.09 -50.05
CA LYS A 34 -6.20 -7.70 -49.93
C LYS A 34 -7.06 -8.92 -49.65
N GLY A 35 -6.64 -9.75 -48.68
CA GLY A 35 -7.26 -11.03 -48.36
C GLY A 35 -8.76 -11.04 -48.62
N SER A 36 -9.17 -11.88 -49.58
CA SER A 36 -10.52 -12.14 -50.08
C SER A 36 -11.69 -11.91 -49.10
N PHE A 37 -12.03 -10.65 -48.84
CA PHE A 37 -13.19 -10.25 -48.03
C PHE A 37 -14.19 -9.39 -48.82
N GLU A 38 -13.94 -9.11 -50.11
CA GLU A 38 -14.95 -8.50 -50.98
C GLU A 38 -16.18 -9.41 -51.04
N GLY A 39 -17.33 -8.92 -50.56
CA GLY A 39 -18.59 -9.66 -50.44
C GLY A 39 -18.97 -10.15 -49.03
N VAL A 40 -18.06 -10.14 -48.05
CA VAL A 40 -18.36 -10.57 -46.67
C VAL A 40 -18.78 -9.37 -45.81
N SER A 41 -19.97 -9.42 -45.22
CA SER A 41 -20.51 -8.35 -44.36
C SER A 41 -19.58 -8.00 -43.19
N ALA A 42 -19.62 -6.75 -42.71
CA ALA A 42 -18.78 -6.31 -41.59
C ALA A 42 -19.05 -7.11 -40.29
N ALA A 43 -20.27 -7.63 -40.11
CA ALA A 43 -20.62 -8.51 -38.99
C ALA A 43 -19.92 -9.87 -39.11
N SER A 44 -20.06 -10.53 -40.26
CA SER A 44 -19.42 -11.83 -40.50
C SER A 44 -17.89 -11.75 -40.50
N ARG A 45 -17.28 -10.62 -40.90
CA ARG A 45 -15.83 -10.40 -40.74
C ARG A 45 -15.42 -10.36 -39.26
N ARG A 46 -16.21 -9.71 -38.40
CA ARG A 46 -15.94 -9.69 -36.94
C ARG A 46 -16.12 -11.06 -36.31
N ASP A 47 -17.12 -11.83 -36.76
CA ASP A 47 -17.37 -13.17 -36.24
C ASP A 47 -16.29 -14.16 -36.68
N LEU A 48 -15.84 -14.11 -37.93
CA LEU A 48 -14.70 -14.89 -38.42
C LEU A 48 -13.39 -14.51 -37.72
N ALA A 49 -13.16 -13.22 -37.47
CA ALA A 49 -12.00 -12.76 -36.68
C ALA A 49 -12.09 -13.24 -35.23
N ARG A 50 -13.28 -13.22 -34.63
CA ARG A 50 -13.53 -13.75 -33.29
C ARG A 50 -13.31 -15.26 -33.22
N GLN A 51 -13.77 -16.03 -34.20
CA GLN A 51 -13.54 -17.47 -34.26
C GLN A 51 -12.06 -17.83 -34.45
N LYS A 52 -11.29 -16.99 -35.16
CA LYS A 52 -9.82 -17.17 -35.28
C LYS A 52 -9.09 -16.87 -33.97
N ILE A 53 -9.50 -15.84 -33.24
CA ILE A 53 -8.87 -15.41 -31.97
C ILE A 53 -9.33 -16.30 -30.81
N PHE A 54 -10.59 -16.70 -30.83
CA PHE A 54 -11.23 -17.57 -29.86
C PHE A 54 -11.72 -18.81 -30.60
N ARG A 55 -10.84 -19.80 -30.75
CA ARG A 55 -11.23 -21.12 -31.27
C ARG A 55 -12.38 -21.63 -30.41
N GLU A 56 -13.47 -22.07 -31.04
CA GLU A 56 -14.58 -22.70 -30.33
C GLU A 56 -13.98 -23.83 -29.48
N LYS A 57 -14.18 -23.73 -28.16
CA LYS A 57 -13.66 -24.75 -27.23
C LYS A 57 -14.32 -26.06 -27.66
N GLY A 58 -13.51 -27.09 -27.93
CA GLY A 58 -14.04 -28.41 -28.31
C GLY A 58 -14.98 -28.95 -27.22
N PRO A 59 -15.88 -29.89 -27.56
CA PRO A 59 -16.90 -30.43 -26.64
C PRO A 59 -16.32 -31.03 -25.34
N ASP A 60 -15.02 -31.35 -25.32
CA ASP A 60 -14.32 -31.92 -24.15
C ASP A 60 -13.72 -30.88 -23.19
N LEU A 61 -13.71 -29.59 -23.57
CA LEU A 61 -13.33 -28.49 -22.68
C LEU A 61 -14.58 -28.02 -21.94
N GLY A 62 -14.86 -28.67 -20.81
CA GLY A 62 -15.97 -28.33 -19.92
C GLY A 62 -16.11 -26.83 -19.70
N ILE A 63 -17.36 -26.38 -19.53
CA ILE A 63 -17.70 -24.98 -19.29
C ILE A 63 -16.85 -24.51 -18.11
N THR A 64 -16.09 -23.43 -18.30
CA THR A 64 -15.26 -22.93 -17.19
C THR A 64 -16.18 -22.47 -16.06
N GLY A 65 -15.81 -22.64 -14.78
CA GLY A 65 -16.66 -22.21 -13.66
C GLY A 65 -17.10 -20.73 -13.72
N SER A 66 -16.37 -19.89 -14.47
CA SER A 66 -16.76 -18.51 -14.75
C SER A 66 -17.93 -18.36 -15.74
N GLU A 67 -18.05 -19.28 -16.69
CA GLU A 67 -19.16 -19.36 -17.65
C GLU A 67 -20.38 -20.00 -16.99
N GLU A 68 -20.19 -21.03 -16.16
CA GLU A 68 -21.27 -21.64 -15.36
C GLU A 68 -21.93 -20.59 -14.45
N ALA A 69 -21.11 -19.82 -13.71
CA ALA A 69 -21.61 -18.75 -12.83
C ALA A 69 -22.30 -17.59 -13.59
N LYS A 70 -22.02 -17.41 -14.89
CA LYS A 70 -22.74 -16.45 -15.73
C LYS A 70 -24.09 -17.01 -16.18
N VAL A 71 -24.11 -18.27 -16.63
CA VAL A 71 -25.34 -18.96 -17.01
C VAL A 71 -26.30 -19.02 -15.83
N GLU A 72 -25.81 -19.39 -14.65
CA GLU A 72 -26.61 -19.43 -13.42
C GLU A 72 -27.18 -18.06 -13.05
N ARG A 73 -26.38 -16.98 -13.13
CA ARG A 73 -26.88 -15.61 -12.92
C ARG A 73 -27.93 -15.19 -13.93
N THR A 74 -27.79 -15.58 -15.19
CA THR A 74 -28.80 -15.27 -16.22
C THR A 74 -30.09 -16.05 -15.99
N MET A 75 -30.00 -17.33 -15.61
CA MET A 75 -31.15 -18.16 -15.26
C MET A 75 -31.88 -17.60 -14.05
N GLN A 76 -31.16 -17.22 -12.98
CA GLN A 76 -31.75 -16.58 -11.81
C GLN A 76 -32.45 -15.25 -12.15
N ARG A 77 -31.87 -14.44 -13.05
CA ARG A 77 -32.51 -13.19 -13.52
C ARG A 77 -33.79 -13.46 -14.30
N LEU A 78 -33.80 -14.50 -15.14
CA LEU A 78 -34.99 -14.88 -15.90
C LEU A 78 -36.07 -15.45 -14.97
N ALA A 79 -35.69 -16.29 -13.99
CA ALA A 79 -36.61 -16.82 -12.99
C ALA A 79 -37.24 -15.71 -12.12
N ASN A 80 -36.46 -14.68 -11.76
CA ASN A 80 -36.92 -13.56 -10.95
C ASN A 80 -37.69 -12.49 -11.75
N ARG A 81 -37.72 -12.58 -13.09
CA ARG A 81 -38.49 -11.66 -13.92
C ARG A 81 -39.95 -12.05 -13.89
N GLN A 82 -40.68 -11.52 -12.91
CA GLN A 82 -42.14 -11.59 -12.88
C GLN A 82 -42.71 -10.99 -14.18
N PRO A 83 -43.65 -11.66 -14.87
CA PRO A 83 -44.31 -11.08 -16.04
C PRO A 83 -45.06 -9.82 -15.59
N GLU A 84 -44.78 -8.69 -16.25
CA GLU A 84 -45.53 -7.46 -16.00
C GLU A 84 -47.00 -7.74 -16.30
N LYS A 85 -47.86 -7.59 -15.30
CA LYS A 85 -49.31 -7.79 -15.48
C LYS A 85 -49.78 -6.83 -16.58
N PRO A 86 -50.53 -7.30 -17.59
CA PRO A 86 -51.06 -6.43 -18.62
C PRO A 86 -51.90 -5.35 -17.94
N LYS A 87 -51.56 -4.09 -18.18
CA LYS A 87 -52.36 -2.96 -17.70
C LYS A 87 -53.72 -3.07 -18.40
N GLY A 88 -54.79 -3.16 -17.61
CA GLY A 88 -56.15 -3.18 -18.13
C GLY A 88 -56.46 -1.91 -18.94
N PRO A 89 -57.55 -1.90 -19.73
CA PRO A 89 -57.96 -0.72 -20.47
C PRO A 89 -58.15 0.46 -19.51
N GLU A 90 -57.34 1.50 -19.66
CA GLU A 90 -57.45 2.75 -18.89
C GLU A 90 -58.79 3.42 -19.28
N VAL A 91 -59.79 3.30 -18.42
CA VAL A 91 -61.04 4.08 -18.53
C VAL A 91 -60.70 5.50 -18.06
N PHE A 92 -60.50 6.40 -19.02
CA PHE A 92 -60.17 7.80 -18.76
C PHE A 92 -61.42 8.55 -18.27
N ASP A 93 -61.48 8.79 -16.97
CA ASP A 93 -62.53 9.60 -16.35
C ASP A 93 -62.07 11.07 -16.28
N LEU A 94 -62.75 11.93 -17.06
CA LEU A 94 -62.47 13.37 -17.18
C LEU A 94 -62.63 14.16 -15.86
N TRP A 95 -63.26 13.57 -14.84
CA TRP A 95 -63.48 14.19 -13.53
C TRP A 95 -62.63 13.57 -12.43
N SER A 96 -61.87 12.52 -12.74
CA SER A 96 -60.95 11.94 -11.78
C SER A 96 -59.81 12.92 -11.51
N MET A 97 -59.52 13.13 -10.22
CA MET A 97 -58.36 13.92 -9.82
C MET A 97 -57.10 13.25 -10.41
N PRO A 98 -56.19 14.02 -11.03
CA PRO A 98 -55.00 13.45 -11.64
C PRO A 98 -54.23 12.66 -10.58
N THR A 99 -53.88 11.43 -10.93
CA THR A 99 -53.11 10.57 -10.04
C THR A 99 -51.76 11.23 -9.75
N LYS A 100 -51.14 10.94 -8.59
CA LYS A 100 -49.81 11.49 -8.25
C LYS A 100 -48.76 11.26 -9.35
N ALA A 101 -48.91 10.20 -10.15
CA ALA A 101 -48.05 9.93 -11.29
C ALA A 101 -48.26 10.90 -12.46
N GLU A 102 -49.49 11.36 -12.69
CA GLU A 102 -49.84 12.37 -13.71
C GLU A 102 -49.46 13.77 -13.25
N GLN A 103 -49.69 14.11 -11.98
CA GLN A 103 -49.19 15.36 -11.39
C GLN A 103 -47.66 15.47 -11.53
N TRP A 104 -46.94 14.39 -11.24
CA TRP A 104 -45.48 14.33 -11.43
C TRP A 104 -45.05 14.45 -12.90
N LYS A 105 -45.85 13.94 -13.85
CA LYS A 105 -45.58 14.12 -15.29
C LYS A 105 -45.82 15.58 -15.71
N ALA A 106 -46.91 16.19 -15.26
CA ALA A 106 -47.24 17.59 -15.54
C ALA A 106 -46.17 18.54 -14.97
N GLU A 107 -45.75 18.38 -13.71
CA GLU A 107 -44.64 19.15 -13.12
C GLU A 107 -43.33 19.00 -13.89
N LYS A 108 -43.08 17.80 -14.45
CA LYS A 108 -41.88 17.53 -15.25
C LYS A 108 -41.95 18.17 -16.64
N GLU A 109 -43.14 18.27 -17.22
CA GLU A 109 -43.40 18.96 -18.49
C GLU A 109 -43.32 20.50 -18.32
N ASP A 110 -43.89 21.05 -17.24
CA ASP A 110 -43.77 22.46 -16.89
C ASP A 110 -42.30 22.86 -16.61
N ALA A 111 -41.54 21.99 -15.94
CA ALA A 111 -40.10 22.18 -15.74
C ALA A 111 -39.27 22.06 -17.04
N GLN A 112 -39.81 21.46 -18.11
CA GLN A 112 -39.19 21.45 -19.44
C GLN A 112 -39.50 22.72 -20.24
N LEU A 113 -40.67 23.33 -20.05
CA LEU A 113 -41.10 24.56 -20.73
C LEU A 113 -40.50 25.83 -20.08
N GLY A 114 -40.11 25.77 -18.81
CA GLY A 114 -39.42 26.82 -18.08
C GLY A 114 -37.93 27.04 -18.46
N GLY A 115 -37.67 27.51 -19.67
CA GLY A 115 -36.72 28.62 -19.93
C GLY A 115 -35.20 28.49 -19.73
N PHE A 116 -34.60 27.40 -19.26
CA PHE A 116 -33.13 27.22 -19.30
C PHE A 116 -32.74 25.77 -19.60
N HIS A 117 -32.46 25.50 -20.87
CA HIS A 117 -32.07 24.18 -21.39
C HIS A 117 -30.63 23.78 -20.99
N ILE A 118 -30.41 23.46 -19.72
CA ILE A 118 -29.39 22.46 -19.39
C ILE A 118 -29.95 21.14 -19.89
N ARG A 119 -29.28 20.48 -20.85
CA ARG A 119 -29.66 19.17 -21.38
C ARG A 119 -29.68 18.13 -20.26
N LYS A 120 -30.76 18.07 -19.48
CA LYS A 120 -31.02 16.99 -18.53
C LYS A 120 -31.39 15.78 -19.38
N THR A 121 -30.60 14.70 -19.27
CA THR A 121 -30.94 13.43 -19.91
C THR A 121 -32.36 13.03 -19.48
N ALA A 122 -33.26 12.74 -20.44
CA ALA A 122 -34.71 12.62 -20.24
C ALA A 122 -35.16 11.60 -19.16
N LYS A 123 -34.27 10.68 -18.79
CA LYS A 123 -34.44 9.75 -17.68
C LYS A 123 -33.39 10.10 -16.62
N PRO A 124 -33.78 10.40 -15.36
CA PRO A 124 -32.80 10.38 -14.27
C PRO A 124 -32.19 8.99 -14.27
N MET A 125 -30.91 8.88 -14.60
CA MET A 125 -30.23 7.60 -14.48
C MET A 125 -30.32 7.21 -13.00
N PRO A 126 -30.76 5.98 -12.67
CA PRO A 126 -30.73 5.53 -11.28
C PRO A 126 -29.30 5.67 -10.78
N VAL A 127 -29.09 6.62 -9.87
CA VAL A 127 -27.77 6.89 -9.32
C VAL A 127 -27.47 5.73 -8.39
N HIS A 128 -26.63 4.81 -8.84
CA HIS A 128 -26.17 3.72 -8.00
C HIS A 128 -25.31 4.32 -6.89
N THR A 129 -25.85 4.37 -5.67
CA THR A 129 -25.08 4.76 -4.50
C THR A 129 -23.95 3.74 -4.33
N PRO A 130 -22.68 4.18 -4.32
CA PRO A 130 -21.58 3.25 -4.20
C PRO A 130 -21.69 2.50 -2.87
N ARG A 131 -21.41 1.19 -2.88
CA ARG A 131 -21.49 0.35 -1.67
C ARG A 131 -20.63 0.87 -0.52
N SER A 132 -19.56 1.60 -0.82
CA SER A 132 -18.69 2.25 0.16
C SER A 132 -19.39 3.35 0.97
N MET A 133 -20.47 3.94 0.47
CA MET A 133 -21.19 5.02 1.17
C MET A 133 -21.86 4.53 2.45
N HIS A 134 -22.27 3.26 2.50
CA HIS A 134 -22.89 2.65 3.68
C HIS A 134 -21.86 2.02 4.64
N GLN A 135 -20.57 2.05 4.30
CA GLN A 135 -19.52 1.54 5.18
C GLN A 135 -19.25 2.55 6.30
N LYS A 136 -19.44 2.11 7.56
CA LYS A 136 -19.13 2.93 8.74
C LYS A 136 -17.61 3.09 8.86
N ALA A 137 -17.16 4.31 9.17
CA ALA A 137 -15.74 4.62 9.32
C ALA A 137 -15.10 3.91 10.52
N SER A 138 -15.85 3.72 11.60
CA SER A 138 -15.41 3.03 12.83
C SER A 138 -16.56 2.31 13.51
N CYS A 139 -16.23 1.39 14.42
CA CYS A 139 -17.19 0.67 15.26
C CYS A 139 -17.43 1.36 16.61
N ALA A 140 -16.75 2.48 16.89
CA ALA A 140 -16.80 3.13 18.19
C ALA A 140 -18.19 3.73 18.49
N PRO A 141 -18.71 3.58 19.73
CA PRO A 141 -19.98 4.14 20.12
C PRO A 141 -19.93 5.68 20.18
N ALA A 142 -21.08 6.31 19.92
CA ALA A 142 -21.19 7.76 19.94
C ALA A 142 -21.09 8.34 21.35
N VAL A 143 -21.60 7.63 22.35
CA VAL A 143 -21.60 8.02 23.76
C VAL A 143 -20.90 6.91 24.53
N LEU A 144 -19.96 7.27 25.41
CA LEU A 144 -19.42 6.32 26.38
C LEU A 144 -20.30 6.34 27.62
N PRO A 145 -20.64 5.18 28.20
CA PRO A 145 -21.16 5.16 29.54
C PRO A 145 -20.12 5.80 30.47
N ALA A 146 -20.54 6.77 31.27
CA ALA A 146 -19.72 7.33 32.32
C ALA A 146 -19.48 6.27 33.41
N HIS A 147 -18.36 6.37 34.12
CA HIS A 147 -18.10 5.50 35.26
C HIS A 147 -19.04 5.88 36.42
N GLU A 148 -19.48 4.92 37.21
CA GLU A 148 -20.45 5.13 38.31
C GLU A 148 -19.91 6.11 39.36
N GLY A 149 -18.60 6.06 39.61
CA GLY A 149 -17.85 7.01 40.44
C GLY A 149 -17.88 8.47 39.97
N GLN A 150 -18.30 8.76 38.73
CA GLN A 150 -18.45 10.14 38.22
C GLN A 150 -19.84 10.73 38.52
N SER A 151 -20.74 9.95 39.11
CA SER A 151 -22.04 10.46 39.52
C SER A 151 -21.90 11.55 40.60
N VAL A 152 -22.95 12.37 40.75
CA VAL A 152 -22.96 13.45 41.75
C VAL A 152 -22.90 12.91 43.19
N ASN A 153 -23.38 11.69 43.40
CA ASN A 153 -23.39 11.01 44.68
C ASN A 153 -22.95 9.55 44.47
N PRO A 154 -21.65 9.30 44.26
CA PRO A 154 -21.14 7.98 43.98
C PRO A 154 -21.21 7.09 45.23
N GLN A 155 -21.31 5.78 45.02
CA GLN A 155 -21.03 4.82 46.10
C GLN A 155 -19.54 4.90 46.45
N SER A 156 -19.19 4.66 47.72
CA SER A 156 -17.79 4.74 48.18
C SER A 156 -16.87 3.82 47.37
N GLU A 157 -17.28 2.58 47.14
CA GLU A 157 -16.51 1.60 46.35
C GLU A 157 -16.30 2.09 44.91
N ALA A 158 -17.37 2.54 44.24
CA ALA A 158 -17.29 3.03 42.87
C ALA A 158 -16.45 4.31 42.73
N TYR A 159 -16.37 5.12 43.79
CA TYR A 159 -15.51 6.29 43.87
C TYR A 159 -14.03 5.87 44.02
N GLU A 160 -13.74 5.00 44.98
CA GLU A 160 -12.40 4.45 45.23
C GLU A 160 -11.84 3.79 43.96
N ASP A 161 -12.65 2.97 43.29
CA ASP A 161 -12.28 2.34 42.02
C ASP A 161 -11.90 3.37 40.96
N LEU A 162 -12.70 4.44 40.83
CA LEU A 162 -12.42 5.51 39.88
C LEU A 162 -11.13 6.25 40.23
N ALA A 163 -10.92 6.55 41.51
CA ALA A 163 -9.73 7.24 42.02
C ALA A 163 -8.49 6.38 41.78
N CYS A 164 -8.54 5.08 42.06
CA CYS A 164 -7.48 4.12 41.76
C CYS A 164 -7.19 4.03 40.26
N MET A 165 -8.22 3.98 39.40
CA MET A 165 -8.05 3.98 37.95
C MET A 165 -7.40 5.27 37.43
N ALA A 166 -7.77 6.42 37.98
CA ALA A 166 -7.18 7.70 37.62
C ALA A 166 -5.72 7.79 38.09
N ALA A 167 -5.43 7.38 39.33
CA ALA A 167 -4.08 7.33 39.88
C ALA A 167 -3.17 6.40 39.06
N ALA A 168 -3.66 5.21 38.69
CA ALA A 168 -2.91 4.28 37.85
C ALA A 168 -2.54 4.90 36.49
N LYS A 169 -3.46 5.63 35.84
CA LYS A 169 -3.18 6.31 34.57
C LYS A 169 -2.17 7.45 34.71
N GLU A 170 -2.19 8.18 35.82
CA GLU A 170 -1.18 9.23 36.07
C GLU A 170 0.20 8.60 36.33
N LEU A 171 0.28 7.50 37.09
CA LEU A 171 1.53 6.76 37.27
C LEU A 171 2.10 6.23 35.94
N GLU A 172 1.25 5.68 35.06
CA GLU A 172 1.67 5.26 33.71
C GLU A 172 2.25 6.44 32.91
N LYS A 173 1.62 7.61 32.95
CA LYS A 173 2.13 8.82 32.27
C LYS A 173 3.46 9.29 32.84
N GLU A 174 3.64 9.23 34.17
CA GLU A 174 4.90 9.56 34.82
C GLU A 174 6.01 8.60 34.42
N GLU A 175 5.73 7.29 34.38
CA GLU A 175 6.67 6.27 33.91
C GLU A 175 7.04 6.49 32.44
N GLU A 176 6.06 6.74 31.58
CA GLU A 176 6.31 7.07 30.17
C GLU A 176 7.18 8.32 30.03
N ALA A 177 6.93 9.36 30.83
CA ALA A 177 7.73 10.58 30.86
C ALA A 177 9.17 10.30 31.30
N LYS A 178 9.37 9.48 32.37
CA LYS A 178 10.68 9.06 32.85
C LYS A 178 11.45 8.26 31.79
N VAL A 179 10.81 7.30 31.13
CA VAL A 179 11.42 6.51 30.04
C VAL A 179 11.80 7.42 28.87
N LEU A 180 10.92 8.36 28.50
CA LEU A 180 11.17 9.30 27.43
C LEU A 180 12.31 10.27 27.78
N GLU A 181 12.42 10.70 29.03
CA GLU A 181 13.55 11.50 29.51
C GLU A 181 14.86 10.71 29.44
N ARG A 182 14.87 9.47 29.92
CA ARG A 182 16.02 8.55 29.85
C ARG A 182 16.50 8.36 28.41
N THR A 183 15.58 8.13 27.48
CA THR A 183 15.91 7.95 26.05
C THR A 183 16.40 9.24 25.38
N ARG A 184 15.89 10.41 25.78
CA ARG A 184 16.35 11.71 25.25
C ARG A 184 17.72 12.11 25.79
N ARG A 185 18.03 11.75 27.04
CA ARG A 185 19.26 12.14 27.73
C ARG A 185 19.89 10.95 28.47
N PRO A 186 20.45 9.97 27.74
CA PRO A 186 21.00 8.76 28.35
C PRO A 186 22.16 9.05 29.30
N ILE A 187 23.03 9.99 28.93
CA ILE A 187 24.20 10.40 29.75
C ILE A 187 23.74 10.93 31.11
N THR A 188 22.75 11.82 31.15
CA THR A 188 22.29 12.39 32.43
C THR A 188 21.49 11.38 33.24
N ALA A 189 20.73 10.50 32.59
CA ALA A 189 19.97 9.47 33.28
C ALA A 189 20.89 8.46 33.99
N GLU A 190 21.89 7.92 33.29
CA GLU A 190 22.84 6.97 33.88
C GLU A 190 23.68 7.61 35.00
N LEU A 191 24.02 8.90 34.86
CA LEU A 191 24.68 9.64 35.94
C LEU A 191 23.75 9.87 37.13
N LYS A 192 22.46 10.18 36.91
CA LYS A 192 21.47 10.39 37.98
C LYS A 192 21.24 9.10 38.77
N ASP A 193 21.18 7.96 38.08
CA ASP A 193 21.07 6.65 38.73
C ASP A 193 22.33 6.31 39.57
N ALA A 194 23.51 6.81 39.20
CA ALA A 194 24.77 6.52 39.89
C ALA A 194 25.16 7.54 41.00
N LEU A 195 24.89 8.83 40.79
CA LEU A 195 25.31 9.94 41.67
C LEU A 195 24.14 10.61 42.41
N GLY A 196 22.89 10.34 42.02
CA GLY A 196 21.70 11.03 42.51
C GLY A 196 21.36 12.30 41.71
N ASP A 197 20.09 12.71 41.78
CA ASP A 197 19.56 13.86 41.03
C ASP A 197 20.26 15.19 41.38
N GLU A 198 20.40 15.47 42.68
CA GLU A 198 20.94 16.73 43.17
C GLU A 198 22.40 16.98 42.73
N ALA A 199 23.22 15.91 42.73
CA ALA A 199 24.62 16.01 42.35
C ALA A 199 24.79 16.25 40.85
N VAL A 200 23.94 15.66 40.01
CA VAL A 200 24.00 15.81 38.55
C VAL A 200 23.45 17.16 38.10
N ASP A 201 22.43 17.67 38.77
CA ASP A 201 21.83 18.97 38.48
C ASP A 201 22.78 20.13 38.85
N ALA A 202 23.67 19.94 39.83
CA ALA A 202 24.74 20.88 40.17
C ALA A 202 25.94 20.87 39.19
N MET A 203 26.05 19.86 38.32
CA MET A 203 27.17 19.74 37.36
C MET A 203 26.87 20.43 36.03
N ASP A 204 27.88 21.13 35.49
CA ASP A 204 27.87 21.63 34.11
C ASP A 204 27.83 20.48 33.08
N ASP A 205 27.29 20.76 31.88
CA ASP A 205 27.20 19.76 30.80
C ASP A 205 28.57 19.14 30.46
N VAL A 206 29.64 19.92 30.54
CA VAL A 206 31.02 19.48 30.27
C VAL A 206 31.51 18.50 31.33
N THR A 207 31.24 18.78 32.60
CA THR A 207 31.64 17.91 33.71
C THR A 207 30.81 16.63 33.76
N ARG A 208 29.52 16.69 33.36
CA ARG A 208 28.69 15.49 33.16
C ARG A 208 29.26 14.55 32.10
N ILE A 209 29.66 15.05 30.94
CA ILE A 209 30.25 14.20 29.89
C ILE A 209 31.58 13.59 30.35
N ALA A 210 32.42 14.37 31.05
CA ALA A 210 33.70 13.89 31.56
C ALA A 210 33.55 12.80 32.63
N THR A 211 32.61 12.98 33.56
CA THR A 211 32.30 11.98 34.61
C THR A 211 31.70 10.71 34.02
N TYR A 212 30.77 10.83 33.07
CA TYR A 212 30.19 9.69 32.36
C TYR A 212 31.25 8.85 31.64
N ARG A 213 32.17 9.50 30.91
CA ARG A 213 33.26 8.80 30.22
C ARG A 213 34.18 8.06 31.20
N LYS A 214 34.46 8.64 32.36
CA LYS A 214 35.28 8.00 33.40
C LYS A 214 34.60 6.77 34.03
N MET A 215 33.28 6.81 34.18
CA MET A 215 32.51 5.77 34.86
C MET A 215 32.06 4.63 33.93
N PHE A 216 31.58 4.96 32.72
CA PHE A 216 30.87 4.02 31.85
C PHE A 216 31.63 3.65 30.57
N CYS A 217 32.61 4.45 30.14
CA CYS A 217 33.44 4.14 28.97
C CYS A 217 34.76 3.48 29.39
N SER A 218 34.70 2.22 29.80
CA SER A 218 35.88 1.35 29.92
C SER A 218 36.29 0.87 28.52
N HIS A 219 37.07 1.66 27.78
CA HIS A 219 37.97 1.06 26.79
C HIS A 219 39.11 1.99 26.37
N GLU A 220 40.32 1.54 26.73
CA GLU A 220 41.58 1.77 26.03
C GLU A 220 41.40 1.56 24.52
N ALA A 221 41.83 2.51 23.71
CA ALA A 221 41.89 2.35 22.26
C ALA A 221 43.10 1.49 21.87
N PRO A 222 42.95 0.43 21.05
CA PRO A 222 44.09 -0.37 20.59
C PRO A 222 44.84 0.33 19.45
N GLU A 223 46.16 0.50 19.62
CA GLU A 223 47.09 0.91 18.56
C GLU A 223 47.13 -0.15 17.45
N GLN A 224 46.91 0.28 16.21
CA GLN A 224 46.95 -0.54 15.01
C GLN A 224 48.40 -0.85 14.61
N GLN A 225 48.78 -2.12 14.69
CA GLN A 225 50.02 -2.66 14.09
C GLN A 225 49.83 -2.86 12.57
N GLU A 226 50.56 -2.08 11.78
CA GLU A 226 50.80 -2.33 10.35
C GLU A 226 52.03 -3.22 10.18
N GLY A 227 51.86 -4.39 9.58
CA GLY A 227 52.95 -5.31 9.23
C GLY A 227 52.55 -6.21 8.08
N GLU A 228 52.59 -5.69 6.85
CA GLU A 228 52.36 -6.46 5.61
C GLU A 228 53.69 -7.04 5.10
N SER A 229 53.76 -8.38 5.02
CA SER A 229 54.96 -9.21 4.83
C SER A 229 55.51 -9.25 3.39
N GLU A 230 56.85 -9.31 3.28
CA GLU A 230 57.68 -9.40 2.05
C GLU A 230 57.46 -10.66 1.18
N GLU A 231 56.70 -11.66 1.63
CA GLU A 231 56.51 -12.94 0.93
C GLU A 231 55.78 -12.84 -0.42
N ALA A 232 55.06 -11.74 -0.67
CA ALA A 232 54.37 -11.51 -1.94
C ALA A 232 55.33 -11.17 -3.10
N TYR A 233 56.55 -10.69 -2.81
CA TYR A 233 57.47 -10.19 -3.83
C TYR A 233 58.26 -11.32 -4.51
N GLU A 234 58.68 -12.35 -3.77
CA GLU A 234 59.46 -13.47 -4.32
C GLU A 234 58.69 -14.33 -5.34
N ARG A 235 57.36 -14.45 -5.17
CA ARG A 235 56.50 -15.21 -6.09
C ARG A 235 56.35 -14.55 -7.48
N ARG A 236 56.72 -13.27 -7.64
CA ARG A 236 56.65 -12.56 -8.92
C ARG A 236 57.89 -12.79 -9.80
N VAL A 237 59.05 -13.05 -9.21
CA VAL A 237 60.35 -13.13 -9.93
C VAL A 237 60.59 -14.51 -10.58
N ALA A 238 60.01 -15.59 -10.06
CA ALA A 238 60.22 -16.96 -10.57
C ALA A 238 59.51 -17.30 -11.92
N LYS A 239 58.81 -16.36 -12.56
CA LYS A 239 57.93 -16.63 -13.72
C LYS A 239 58.61 -16.69 -15.11
N PHE A 240 59.93 -16.47 -15.20
CA PHE A 240 60.61 -16.27 -16.50
C PHE A 240 61.34 -17.49 -17.11
N LYS A 241 61.36 -18.66 -16.45
CA LYS A 241 62.00 -19.87 -17.03
C LYS A 241 61.01 -20.67 -17.89
N ARG A 242 61.32 -20.87 -19.18
CA ARG A 242 60.51 -21.71 -20.10
C ARG A 242 60.47 -23.17 -19.61
N LYS A 243 59.27 -23.67 -19.30
CA LYS A 243 59.05 -25.06 -18.86
C LYS A 243 59.41 -26.06 -19.97
N SER A 244 60.07 -27.15 -19.59
CA SER A 244 60.39 -28.28 -20.48
C SER A 244 59.13 -29.05 -20.92
N GLN A 245 59.16 -29.72 -22.08
CA GLN A 245 58.08 -30.59 -22.61
C GLN A 245 57.61 -31.63 -21.57
N SER A 246 58.54 -32.26 -20.84
CA SER A 246 58.23 -33.21 -19.77
C SER A 246 57.45 -32.55 -18.61
N GLN A 247 57.83 -31.32 -18.23
CA GLN A 247 57.13 -30.55 -17.20
C GLN A 247 55.72 -30.16 -17.64
N LYS A 248 55.53 -29.79 -18.93
CA LYS A 248 54.22 -29.51 -19.52
C LYS A 248 53.30 -30.74 -19.50
N ASN A 249 53.82 -31.92 -19.84
CA ASN A 249 53.06 -33.18 -19.80
C ASN A 249 52.70 -33.60 -18.37
N LYS A 250 53.61 -33.42 -17.40
CA LYS A 250 53.35 -33.67 -15.97
C LYS A 250 52.29 -32.72 -15.42
N GLU A 251 52.34 -31.44 -15.80
CA GLU A 251 51.33 -30.44 -15.44
C GLU A 251 49.96 -30.76 -16.06
N ARG A 252 49.92 -31.20 -17.32
CA ARG A 252 48.67 -31.62 -17.98
C ARG A 252 48.02 -32.82 -17.29
N LYS A 253 48.82 -33.82 -16.88
CA LYS A 253 48.32 -34.97 -16.10
C LYS A 253 47.77 -34.55 -14.74
N ARG A 254 48.49 -33.67 -14.02
CA ARG A 254 48.01 -33.10 -12.73
C ARG A 254 46.71 -32.33 -12.89
N LYS A 255 46.61 -31.43 -13.88
CA LYS A 255 45.36 -30.71 -14.16
C LYS A 255 44.19 -31.64 -14.44
N PHE A 256 44.42 -32.75 -15.14
CA PHE A 256 43.38 -33.73 -15.41
C PHE A 256 42.93 -34.48 -14.14
N THR A 257 43.87 -34.90 -13.29
CA THR A 257 43.55 -35.53 -12.00
C THR A 257 42.84 -34.57 -11.06
N ASP A 258 43.30 -33.32 -10.99
CA ASP A 258 42.73 -32.27 -10.15
C ASP A 258 41.30 -31.93 -10.61
N HIS A 259 41.08 -31.86 -11.92
CA HIS A 259 39.75 -31.65 -12.49
C HIS A 259 38.80 -32.82 -12.17
N ARG A 260 39.27 -34.08 -12.31
CA ARG A 260 38.46 -35.25 -11.96
C ARG A 260 38.13 -35.30 -10.48
N GLN A 261 39.08 -34.97 -9.61
CA GLN A 261 38.85 -34.88 -8.17
C GLN A 261 37.88 -33.74 -7.82
N ALA A 262 37.98 -32.59 -8.50
CA ALA A 262 37.05 -31.47 -8.32
C ALA A 262 35.63 -31.86 -8.73
N GLN A 263 35.46 -32.58 -9.84
CA GLN A 263 34.16 -33.11 -10.26
C GLN A 263 33.56 -34.09 -9.25
N LEU A 264 34.35 -35.03 -8.72
CA LEU A 264 33.88 -35.95 -7.68
C LEU A 264 33.47 -35.22 -6.40
N LYS A 265 34.26 -34.22 -5.96
CA LYS A 265 33.90 -33.38 -4.81
C LYS A 265 32.63 -32.58 -5.07
N ALA A 266 32.42 -32.09 -6.30
CA ALA A 266 31.21 -31.38 -6.68
C ALA A 266 29.97 -32.31 -6.67
N GLN A 267 30.11 -33.54 -7.18
CA GLN A 267 29.06 -34.56 -7.12
C GLN A 267 28.72 -34.93 -5.67
N GLN A 268 29.71 -35.18 -4.82
CA GLN A 268 29.49 -35.48 -3.39
C GLN A 268 28.81 -34.32 -2.66
N ARG A 269 29.13 -33.06 -3.00
CA ARG A 269 28.43 -31.89 -2.45
C ARG A 269 26.98 -31.82 -2.91
N LEU A 270 26.74 -32.13 -4.19
CA LEU A 270 25.39 -32.17 -4.75
C LEU A 270 24.55 -33.26 -4.08
N GLU A 271 25.08 -34.48 -3.94
CA GLU A 271 24.39 -35.59 -3.26
C GLU A 271 24.04 -35.26 -1.81
N LYS A 272 24.95 -34.60 -1.07
CA LYS A 272 24.66 -34.10 0.28
C LYS A 272 23.53 -33.08 0.26
N SER A 273 23.57 -32.10 -0.64
CA SER A 273 22.51 -31.10 -0.76
C SER A 273 21.15 -31.69 -1.15
N VAL A 274 21.14 -32.73 -2.00
CA VAL A 274 19.91 -33.46 -2.38
C VAL A 274 19.35 -34.24 -1.18
N GLY A 275 20.21 -34.85 -0.36
CA GLY A 275 19.80 -35.49 0.89
C GLY A 275 19.21 -34.52 1.92
N GLU A 276 19.70 -33.28 1.94
CA GLU A 276 19.22 -32.21 2.83
C GLU A 276 17.87 -31.60 2.41
N VAL A 277 17.43 -31.79 1.16
CA VAL A 277 16.14 -31.26 0.67
C VAL A 277 14.97 -31.70 1.56
N GLY A 278 15.00 -32.94 2.08
CA GLY A 278 13.96 -33.43 2.99
C GLY A 278 13.95 -32.75 4.36
N ALA A 279 15.09 -32.25 4.84
CA ALA A 279 15.15 -31.42 6.05
C ALA A 279 14.62 -30.00 5.75
N ILE A 280 15.08 -29.40 4.65
CA ILE A 280 14.64 -28.07 4.20
C ILE A 280 13.11 -28.03 4.01
N LEU A 281 12.51 -29.08 3.43
CA LEU A 281 11.05 -29.17 3.27
C LEU A 281 10.28 -29.30 4.60
N ARG A 282 10.90 -29.87 5.65
CA ARG A 282 10.30 -29.91 6.99
C ARG A 282 10.37 -28.54 7.65
N ASP A 283 11.54 -27.89 7.59
CA ASP A 283 11.75 -26.55 8.13
C ASP A 283 10.80 -25.53 7.49
N LEU A 284 10.61 -25.59 6.16
CA LEU A 284 9.66 -24.73 5.44
C LEU A 284 8.22 -24.91 5.94
N LYS A 285 7.78 -26.15 6.19
CA LYS A 285 6.44 -26.44 6.72
C LYS A 285 6.27 -25.94 8.15
N GLU A 286 7.29 -26.09 8.98
CA GLU A 286 7.28 -25.58 10.36
C GLU A 286 7.26 -24.05 10.38
N GLU A 287 8.05 -23.38 9.52
CA GLU A 287 8.00 -21.93 9.34
C GLU A 287 6.62 -21.45 8.86
N GLU A 288 5.99 -22.16 7.93
CA GLU A 288 4.64 -21.84 7.46
C GLU A 288 3.62 -21.93 8.58
N ARG A 289 3.65 -23.01 9.38
CA ARG A 289 2.80 -23.16 10.57
C ARG A 289 3.00 -22.03 11.57
N LEU A 290 4.24 -21.71 11.92
CA LEU A 290 4.55 -20.59 12.82
C LEU A 290 4.09 -19.24 12.25
N ARG A 291 4.20 -19.04 10.93
CA ARG A 291 3.70 -17.82 10.27
C ARG A 291 2.17 -17.76 10.33
N GLU A 292 1.48 -18.87 10.12
CA GLU A 292 0.02 -18.97 10.20
C GLU A 292 -0.47 -18.73 11.62
N GLU A 293 0.13 -19.35 12.62
CA GLU A 293 -0.17 -19.12 14.04
C GLU A 293 0.05 -17.65 14.42
N ARG A 294 1.18 -17.05 14.02
CA ARG A 294 1.44 -15.62 14.25
C ARG A 294 0.46 -14.71 13.51
N ARG A 295 -0.07 -15.13 12.36
CA ARG A 295 -1.10 -14.39 11.62
C ARG A 295 -2.46 -14.52 12.32
N ALA A 296 -2.84 -15.74 12.72
CA ALA A 296 -4.07 -16.03 13.44
C ALA A 296 -4.10 -15.28 14.78
N TYR A 297 -3.02 -15.32 15.55
CA TYR A 297 -2.86 -14.54 16.78
C TYR A 297 -3.03 -13.04 16.54
N ARG A 298 -2.37 -12.48 15.51
CA ARG A 298 -2.53 -11.07 15.15
C ARG A 298 -3.95 -10.72 14.71
N LEU A 299 -4.65 -11.63 14.04
CA LEU A 299 -6.04 -11.45 13.64
C LEU A 299 -6.98 -11.51 14.85
N ALA A 300 -6.77 -12.46 15.77
CA ALA A 300 -7.52 -12.59 17.01
C ALA A 300 -7.39 -11.31 17.86
N MET A 301 -6.16 -10.83 18.11
CA MET A 301 -5.92 -9.58 18.83
C MET A 301 -6.58 -8.36 18.15
N ARG A 302 -6.62 -8.33 16.81
CA ARG A 302 -7.32 -7.25 16.08
C ARG A 302 -8.84 -7.36 16.20
N GLN A 303 -9.38 -8.57 16.21
CA GLN A 303 -10.82 -8.79 16.39
C GLN A 303 -11.25 -8.44 17.80
N GLU A 304 -10.47 -8.86 18.81
CA GLU A 304 -10.69 -8.53 20.21
C GLU A 304 -10.68 -7.01 20.44
N ARG A 305 -9.69 -6.30 19.89
CA ARG A 305 -9.66 -4.83 19.91
C ARG A 305 -10.90 -4.21 19.27
N LYS A 306 -11.33 -4.71 18.11
CA LYS A 306 -12.55 -4.23 17.45
C LYS A 306 -13.81 -4.50 18.27
N SER A 307 -13.89 -5.65 18.95
CA SER A 307 -15.02 -5.94 19.84
C SER A 307 -15.03 -5.02 21.04
N LEU A 308 -13.88 -4.77 21.68
CA LEU A 308 -13.76 -3.83 22.80
C LEU A 308 -14.09 -2.39 22.38
N GLU A 309 -13.67 -1.98 21.18
CA GLU A 309 -14.05 -0.70 20.59
C GLU A 309 -15.56 -0.59 20.36
N ALA A 310 -16.22 -1.69 19.97
CA ALA A 310 -17.64 -1.72 19.71
C ALA A 310 -18.48 -1.74 21.00
N THR A 311 -18.05 -2.51 22.01
CA THR A 311 -18.81 -2.74 23.26
C THR A 311 -18.46 -1.74 24.35
N GLY A 312 -17.18 -1.61 24.68
CA GLY A 312 -16.69 -0.76 25.78
C GLY A 312 -16.35 0.66 25.33
N GLY A 313 -16.31 0.92 24.01
CA GLY A 313 -15.92 2.21 23.46
C GLY A 313 -14.49 2.63 23.79
N VAL A 314 -13.67 1.70 24.28
CA VAL A 314 -12.23 1.85 24.46
C VAL A 314 -11.61 1.89 23.07
N MET A 315 -11.12 3.05 22.66
CA MET A 315 -10.37 3.15 21.41
C MET A 315 -8.98 2.58 21.53
N ASP A 316 -8.51 1.93 20.47
CA ASP A 316 -7.09 1.64 20.34
C ASP A 316 -6.32 2.98 20.24
N PRO A 317 -5.38 3.28 21.15
CA PRO A 317 -4.61 4.54 21.17
C PRO A 317 -3.72 4.70 19.93
N THR A 318 -3.57 3.65 19.12
CA THR A 318 -2.86 3.66 17.85
C THR A 318 -3.73 4.06 16.66
N THR A 319 -5.05 4.15 16.82
CA THR A 319 -5.95 4.59 15.76
C THR A 319 -5.66 6.03 15.36
N ARG A 320 -5.38 6.22 14.07
CA ARG A 320 -5.02 7.52 13.49
C ARG A 320 -5.86 7.74 12.25
N LEU A 321 -6.60 8.84 12.24
CA LEU A 321 -7.20 9.36 11.02
C LEU A 321 -6.31 10.49 10.48
N GLY A 322 -5.62 10.21 9.38
CA GLY A 322 -4.63 11.13 8.82
C GLY A 322 -3.31 11.11 9.60
N ARG A 323 -2.86 12.29 10.08
CA ARG A 323 -1.56 12.42 10.76
C ARG A 323 -1.66 12.42 12.29
N GLY A 324 -2.77 12.89 12.84
CA GLY A 324 -2.98 12.99 14.28
C GLY A 324 -3.54 11.70 14.88
N LYS A 325 -3.24 11.49 16.17
CA LYS A 325 -3.96 10.53 17.02
C LYS A 325 -5.21 11.22 17.57
N ALA A 326 -6.29 10.47 17.78
CA ALA A 326 -7.42 11.01 18.53
C ALA A 326 -6.97 11.31 19.98
N PRO A 327 -7.39 12.44 20.57
CA PRO A 327 -7.08 12.72 21.97
C PRO A 327 -7.82 11.70 22.84
N THR A 328 -7.09 11.05 23.74
CA THR A 328 -7.65 10.29 24.84
C THR A 328 -7.96 11.26 25.97
N GLU A 329 -9.23 11.30 26.39
CA GLU A 329 -9.64 12.12 27.53
C GLU A 329 -9.23 11.42 28.83
N ASP A 330 -8.67 12.19 29.76
CA ASP A 330 -8.30 11.71 31.07
C ASP A 330 -9.55 11.51 31.94
N LEU A 331 -9.50 10.48 32.79
CA LEU A 331 -10.59 10.22 33.74
C LEU A 331 -10.59 11.34 34.79
N THR A 332 -11.63 12.16 34.79
CA THR A 332 -11.83 13.20 35.80
C THR A 332 -12.46 12.60 37.05
N VAL A 333 -11.76 12.73 38.17
CA VAL A 333 -12.24 12.34 39.51
C VAL A 333 -13.00 13.52 40.13
N PRO A 334 -14.24 13.34 40.63
CA PRO A 334 -14.92 14.34 41.45
C PRO A 334 -14.20 14.56 42.78
N ASP A 335 -14.30 15.75 43.36
CA ASP A 335 -13.71 16.04 44.68
C ASP A 335 -14.64 15.47 45.77
N GLU A 336 -14.14 14.60 46.66
CA GLU A 336 -14.95 13.91 47.71
C GLU A 336 -15.70 14.89 48.62
N GLU A 337 -15.04 15.99 49.00
CA GLU A 337 -15.55 16.97 49.98
C GLU A 337 -16.83 17.70 49.55
N ARG A 338 -17.26 17.54 48.29
CA ARG A 338 -18.43 18.22 47.71
C ARG A 338 -19.66 17.31 47.55
N ALA A 339 -19.57 16.06 48.01
CA ALA A 339 -20.68 15.11 47.97
C ALA A 339 -21.72 15.48 49.06
N GLY A 340 -22.86 16.04 48.64
CA GLY A 340 -23.96 16.29 49.57
C GLY A 340 -25.09 17.16 49.00
N SER A 341 -24.80 18.09 48.08
CA SER A 341 -25.82 18.92 47.44
C SER A 341 -25.53 19.19 45.98
N LEU A 342 -26.54 18.98 45.12
CA LEU A 342 -26.48 19.27 43.68
C LEU A 342 -26.15 20.74 43.39
N ARG A 343 -26.42 21.65 44.35
CA ARG A 343 -26.11 23.09 44.24
C ARG A 343 -24.61 23.39 44.34
N GLN A 344 -23.83 22.50 44.94
CA GLN A 344 -22.39 22.69 45.18
C GLN A 344 -21.53 22.08 44.08
N VAL A 345 -22.12 21.29 43.16
CA VAL A 345 -21.39 20.59 42.11
C VAL A 345 -20.94 21.58 41.03
N PRO A 346 -19.63 21.81 40.85
CA PRO A 346 -19.15 22.57 39.71
C PRO A 346 -19.35 21.75 38.43
N MET A 347 -19.92 22.35 37.38
CA MET A 347 -19.98 21.71 36.07
C MET A 347 -18.58 21.70 35.44
N LYS A 348 -17.78 20.67 35.73
CA LYS A 348 -16.41 20.50 35.20
C LYS A 348 -16.40 19.96 33.75
N ALA A 349 -17.52 19.46 33.24
CA ALA A 349 -17.64 18.88 31.90
C ALA A 349 -18.05 19.92 30.84
N SER A 350 -17.42 19.86 29.67
CA SER A 350 -17.78 20.70 28.51
C SER A 350 -18.41 19.84 27.43
N ALA A 351 -19.72 19.99 27.21
CA ALA A 351 -20.45 19.24 26.19
C ALA A 351 -19.87 19.40 24.77
N VAL A 352 -19.19 20.53 24.49
CA VAL A 352 -18.50 20.75 23.21
C VAL A 352 -17.29 19.84 23.08
N LYS A 353 -16.51 19.66 24.15
CA LYS A 353 -15.35 18.76 24.17
C LYS A 353 -15.80 17.32 23.96
N ASP A 354 -16.80 16.85 24.70
CA ASP A 354 -17.32 15.48 24.60
C ASP A 354 -17.89 15.16 23.21
N ARG A 355 -18.59 16.13 22.59
CA ARG A 355 -19.09 15.98 21.22
C ARG A 355 -17.93 15.92 20.22
N LEU A 356 -16.93 16.77 20.40
CA LEU A 356 -15.75 16.80 19.53
C LEU A 356 -14.93 15.51 19.68
N SER A 357 -14.68 15.04 20.90
CA SER A 357 -13.98 13.78 21.15
C SER A 357 -14.77 12.60 20.61
N SER A 358 -16.11 12.56 20.75
CA SER A 358 -16.97 11.56 20.11
C SER A 358 -16.86 11.53 18.57
N ILE A 359 -16.78 12.70 17.93
CA ILE A 359 -16.65 12.79 16.46
C ILE A 359 -15.24 12.34 16.01
N LEU A 360 -14.20 12.72 16.74
CA LEU A 360 -12.82 12.30 16.50
C LEU A 360 -12.64 10.80 16.73
N ARG A 361 -13.19 10.29 17.84
CA ARG A 361 -13.22 8.87 18.21
C ARG A 361 -13.85 8.02 17.11
N ARG A 362 -14.96 8.49 16.55
CA ARG A 362 -15.64 7.79 15.46
C ARG A 362 -14.93 7.88 14.10
N GLY A 363 -13.80 8.58 14.02
CA GLY A 363 -13.08 8.79 12.78
C GLY A 363 -13.89 9.58 11.73
N LEU A 364 -14.86 10.39 12.18
CA LEU A 364 -15.66 11.24 11.29
C LEU A 364 -14.89 12.51 10.93
N LEU A 365 -14.05 13.00 11.85
CA LEU A 365 -13.12 14.10 11.61
C LEU A 365 -11.69 13.68 11.98
N PRO A 366 -10.68 14.15 11.22
CA PRO A 366 -9.30 13.93 11.59
C PRO A 366 -8.93 14.79 12.79
N ALA A 367 -8.12 14.25 13.70
CA ALA A 367 -7.54 15.04 14.76
C ALA A 367 -6.72 16.17 14.14
N ARG A 368 -6.99 17.41 14.56
CA ARG A 368 -6.17 18.55 14.18
C ARG A 368 -4.77 18.30 14.73
N ALA A 369 -3.79 18.20 13.84
CA ALA A 369 -2.43 18.40 14.26
C ALA A 369 -2.32 19.87 14.69
N ASP A 370 -1.63 20.15 15.78
CA ASP A 370 -1.24 21.50 16.18
C ASP A 370 -0.19 22.03 15.21
N SER A 371 -0.54 22.11 13.92
CA SER A 371 0.27 22.74 12.89
C SER A 371 -0.05 24.23 12.87
N ALA A 372 0.09 24.89 14.01
CA ALA A 372 0.12 26.34 14.05
C ALA A 372 1.46 26.77 13.45
N LEU A 373 1.46 27.09 12.16
CA LEU A 373 2.46 27.91 11.45
C LEU A 373 3.89 27.33 11.25
N GLU A 374 4.42 26.50 12.15
CA GLU A 374 5.82 26.02 12.04
C GLU A 374 6.06 25.04 10.88
N GLY A 375 5.10 24.17 10.60
CA GLY A 375 5.21 23.19 9.51
C GLY A 375 5.31 23.83 8.12
N ALA A 376 4.72 25.03 7.95
CA ALA A 376 4.80 25.77 6.70
C ALA A 376 6.21 26.34 6.46
N SER A 377 6.92 26.78 7.52
CA SER A 377 8.28 27.29 7.41
C SER A 377 9.28 26.17 7.07
N ARG A 378 9.14 24.99 7.69
CA ARG A 378 10.00 23.81 7.42
C ARG A 378 9.83 23.29 5.99
N LYS A 379 8.59 23.25 5.46
CA LYS A 379 8.32 22.85 4.06
C LYS A 379 8.99 23.77 3.04
N LYS A 380 9.02 25.09 3.28
CA LYS A 380 9.71 26.06 2.41
C LYS A 380 11.24 25.80 2.39
N LYS A 381 11.85 25.48 3.54
CA LYS A 381 13.29 25.14 3.63
C LYS A 381 13.61 23.84 2.88
N SER A 382 12.79 22.79 3.02
CA SER A 382 13.03 21.51 2.33
C SER A 382 12.83 21.59 0.82
N LEU A 383 11.85 22.37 0.34
CA LEU A 383 11.64 22.61 -1.09
C LEU A 383 12.84 23.34 -1.71
N ARG A 384 13.40 24.34 -1.02
CA ARG A 384 14.62 25.03 -1.47
C ARG A 384 15.81 24.07 -1.61
N TRP A 385 15.98 23.13 -0.68
CA TRP A 385 17.03 22.11 -0.77
C TRP A 385 16.80 21.12 -1.91
N ARG A 386 15.55 20.69 -2.13
CA ARG A 386 15.19 19.82 -3.26
C ARG A 386 15.37 20.50 -4.62
N HIS A 387 15.06 21.79 -4.74
CA HIS A 387 15.33 22.55 -5.96
C HIS A 387 16.82 22.85 -6.17
N LYS A 388 17.60 23.02 -5.09
CA LYS A 388 19.07 23.14 -5.17
C LYS A 388 19.76 21.84 -5.59
N LYS A 389 19.22 20.68 -5.19
CA LYS A 389 19.58 19.39 -5.77
C LYS A 389 18.91 19.28 -7.15
N ARG A 390 19.43 20.01 -8.14
CA ARG A 390 19.09 19.76 -9.55
C ARG A 390 19.21 18.26 -9.75
N ILE A 391 18.14 17.62 -10.19
CA ILE A 391 18.16 16.22 -10.61
C ILE A 391 19.12 16.18 -11.80
N VAL A 392 20.40 15.93 -11.52
CA VAL A 392 21.39 15.66 -12.55
C VAL A 392 20.99 14.28 -13.08
N SER A 393 20.48 14.25 -14.31
CA SER A 393 20.19 12.97 -14.97
C SER A 393 21.44 12.09 -14.90
N PRO A 394 21.30 10.76 -14.75
CA PRO A 394 22.45 9.85 -14.68
C PRO A 394 23.46 10.09 -15.81
N LEU A 395 22.96 10.30 -17.04
CA LEU A 395 23.75 10.68 -18.22
C LEU A 395 24.64 11.92 -18.04
N LYS A 396 24.21 12.91 -17.24
CA LYS A 396 24.95 14.14 -17.02
C LYS A 396 25.95 14.01 -15.85
N ARG A 397 25.77 13.03 -14.96
CA ARG A 397 26.78 12.65 -13.94
C ARG A 397 27.95 11.94 -14.60
N ASP A 398 27.68 11.01 -15.51
CA ASP A 398 28.72 10.22 -16.17
C ASP A 398 29.63 11.11 -17.04
N ASN A 399 29.05 12.12 -17.71
CA ASN A 399 29.83 13.10 -18.48
C ASN A 399 30.68 14.07 -17.65
N MET A 400 30.46 14.17 -16.33
CA MET A 400 31.28 14.99 -15.42
C MET A 400 32.49 14.25 -14.85
N VAL A 401 32.50 12.92 -14.89
CA VAL A 401 33.62 12.09 -14.41
C VAL A 401 34.65 11.84 -15.52
N ILE A 402 34.28 12.11 -16.77
CA ILE A 402 35.10 11.85 -17.96
C ILE A 402 35.86 13.11 -18.44
N ARG A 403 35.76 14.24 -17.73
CA ARG A 403 36.64 15.41 -17.90
C ARG A 403 37.55 15.54 -16.70
#